data_AF-A0A7C3U829-F1
#
_entry.id   AF-A0A7C3U829-F1
#
_cell.length_a   1.000
_cell.length_b   1.000
_cell.length_c   1.000
_cell.angle_alpha   90.00
_cell.angle_beta   90.00
_cell.angle_gamma   90.00
#
_symmetry.space_group_name_H-M   'P 1'
#
loop_
_entity.id
_entity.type
_entity.pdbx_description
1 polymer ?
#
loop_
_entity_poly.entity_id
_entity_poly.type
_entity_poly.pdbx_seq_one_letter_code
_entity_poly.pdbx_strand_id
1 'polypeptide(L)'
;EKAKTQAKITGSNISIVREPDHAVRDVHIVYTDVFVSMGQEKDAKVRLKKFLPKYRVTVDLLDKAGSALFMHCLPAHRGHEVDDKVIDDIRSIVFDQAENRLHTQKALILKLLGLEQMYNIKLSLQD
;
A
#
# COMPACT_ATOMS: atom_id res chain seq x y z
N GLU A 1 -13.65 -8.99 12.18
CA GLU A 1 -13.95 -10.44 12.33
C GLU A 1 -13.28 -11.32 11.27
N LYS A 2 -13.60 -11.27 9.97
CA LYS A 2 -12.95 -12.13 8.94
C LYS A 2 -11.41 -12.08 8.95
N ALA A 3 -10.82 -10.88 9.03
CA ALA A 3 -9.36 -10.72 9.09
C ALA A 3 -8.74 -11.41 10.32
N LYS A 4 -9.39 -11.32 11.49
CA LYS A 4 -8.94 -11.98 12.72
C LYS A 4 -9.03 -13.51 12.61
N THR A 5 -10.06 -14.02 11.95
CA THR A 5 -10.19 -15.46 11.69
C THR A 5 -9.05 -15.95 10.81
N GLN A 6 -8.75 -15.25 9.71
CA GLN A 6 -7.64 -15.64 8.83
C GLN A 6 -6.30 -15.60 9.54
N ALA A 7 -6.05 -14.56 10.34
CA ALA A 7 -4.85 -14.42 11.17
C ALA A 7 -4.62 -15.62 12.10
N LYS A 8 -5.67 -16.18 12.71
CA LYS A 8 -5.56 -17.40 13.54
C LYS A 8 -5.12 -18.64 12.74
N ILE A 9 -5.45 -18.70 11.46
CA ILE A 9 -5.10 -19.82 10.58
C ILE A 9 -3.66 -19.66 10.07
N THR A 10 -3.25 -18.44 9.70
CA THR A 10 -1.93 -18.17 9.10
C THR A 10 -0.85 -17.89 10.13
N GLY A 11 -1.21 -17.64 11.39
CA GLY A 11 -0.29 -17.16 12.43
C GLY A 11 0.07 -15.68 12.28
N SER A 12 -0.65 -14.91 11.46
CA SER A 12 -0.39 -13.48 11.28
C SER A 12 -0.89 -12.67 12.48
N ASN A 13 -0.23 -11.56 12.79
CA ASN A 13 -0.62 -10.66 13.87
C ASN A 13 -1.36 -9.44 13.31
N ILE A 14 -2.46 -9.06 13.97
CA ILE A 14 -3.24 -7.86 13.62
C ILE A 14 -3.32 -6.97 14.86
N SER A 15 -2.81 -5.75 14.73
CA SER A 15 -2.95 -4.69 15.72
C SER A 15 -3.67 -3.49 15.09
N ILE A 16 -4.49 -2.81 15.89
CA ILE A 16 -5.11 -1.54 15.49
C ILE A 16 -4.65 -0.50 16.50
N VAL A 17 -3.87 0.45 16.03
CA VAL A 17 -3.34 1.55 16.83
C VAL A 17 -3.82 2.88 16.24
N ARG A 18 -3.82 3.93 17.07
CA ARG A 18 -4.24 5.29 16.67
C ARG A 18 -3.09 6.29 16.61
N GLU A 19 -1.92 5.90 17.09
CA GLU A 19 -0.72 6.72 17.05
C GLU A 19 0.18 6.24 15.90
N PRO A 20 0.35 7.03 14.82
CA PRO A 20 1.19 6.65 13.69
C PRO A 20 2.63 6.31 14.10
N ASP A 21 3.19 7.05 15.05
CA ASP A 21 4.51 6.78 15.64
C ASP A 21 4.64 5.39 16.27
N HIS A 22 3.55 4.79 16.72
CA HIS A 22 3.55 3.40 17.20
C HIS A 22 3.33 2.42 16.06
N ALA A 23 2.56 2.80 15.04
CA ALA A 23 2.24 1.96 13.89
C ALA A 23 3.45 1.66 13.00
N VAL A 24 4.43 2.58 12.94
CA VAL A 24 5.60 2.47 12.06
C VAL A 24 6.82 1.79 12.69
N ARG A 25 6.74 1.36 13.95
CA ARG A 25 7.87 0.69 14.61
C ARG A 25 8.02 -0.73 14.08
N ASP A 26 9.24 -1.11 13.73
CA ASP A 26 9.63 -2.46 13.29
C ASP A 26 8.78 -2.97 12.09
N VAL A 27 8.40 -2.06 11.19
CA VAL A 27 7.67 -2.41 9.96
C VAL A 27 8.59 -2.48 8.76
N HIS A 28 8.23 -3.31 7.79
CA HIS A 28 8.93 -3.38 6.49
C HIS A 28 8.29 -2.49 5.43
N ILE A 29 7.01 -2.15 5.59
CA ILE A 29 6.22 -1.36 4.62
C ILE A 29 5.38 -0.35 5.38
N VAL A 30 5.41 0.91 4.91
CA VAL A 30 4.46 1.96 5.27
C VAL A 30 3.54 2.20 4.08
N TYR A 31 2.23 2.02 4.27
CA TYR A 31 1.24 2.17 3.22
C TYR A 31 0.18 3.18 3.63
N THR A 32 -0.14 4.14 2.75
CA THR A 32 -1.26 5.06 2.93
C THR A 32 -2.10 5.19 1.65
N ASP A 33 -3.26 5.82 1.77
CA ASP A 33 -4.19 6.10 0.67
C ASP A 33 -4.86 7.46 0.93
N VAL A 34 -5.56 7.97 -0.08
CA VAL A 34 -6.26 9.25 -0.04
C VAL A 34 -7.20 9.34 1.18
N PHE A 35 -7.08 10.45 1.90
CA PHE A 35 -7.97 10.69 3.05
C PHE A 35 -9.42 10.95 2.65
N VAL A 36 -9.67 11.38 1.40
CA VAL A 36 -11.01 11.61 0.86
C VAL A 36 -11.19 10.70 -0.35
N SER A 37 -11.97 9.64 -0.17
CA SER A 37 -12.24 8.69 -1.25
C SER A 37 -13.20 9.29 -2.30
N MET A 38 -13.21 8.70 -3.49
CA MET A 38 -14.18 9.04 -4.53
C MET A 38 -15.62 8.93 -3.98
N GLY A 39 -16.43 9.96 -4.24
CA GLY A 39 -17.80 10.06 -3.75
C GLY A 39 -17.95 10.67 -2.34
N GLN A 40 -16.85 11.05 -1.69
CA GLN A 40 -16.85 11.68 -0.36
C GLN A 40 -16.42 13.16 -0.37
N GLU A 41 -16.48 13.82 -1.52
CA GLU A 41 -15.95 15.17 -1.74
C GLU A 41 -16.67 16.21 -0.86
N LYS A 42 -17.97 16.03 -0.62
CA LYS A 42 -18.77 16.90 0.26
C LYS A 42 -18.25 16.94 1.70
N ASP A 43 -17.64 15.84 2.15
CA ASP A 43 -17.11 15.70 3.52
C ASP A 43 -15.61 16.00 3.62
N ALA A 44 -14.98 16.43 2.53
CA ALA A 44 -13.53 16.59 2.43
C ALA A 44 -12.95 17.42 3.60
N LYS A 45 -13.54 18.57 3.91
CA LYS A 45 -13.08 19.44 5.01
C LYS A 45 -13.12 18.74 6.38
N VAL A 46 -14.19 18.01 6.66
CA VAL A 46 -14.37 17.30 7.93
C VAL A 46 -13.38 16.16 8.06
N ARG A 47 -13.14 15.42 6.97
CA ARG A 47 -12.18 14.32 6.93
C ARG A 47 -10.75 14.82 7.07
N LEU A 48 -10.35 15.81 6.28
CA LEU A 48 -9.01 16.40 6.35
C LEU A 48 -8.72 16.95 7.75
N LYS A 49 -9.68 17.62 8.40
CA LYS A 49 -9.53 18.08 9.80
C LYS A 49 -9.30 16.94 10.80
N LYS A 50 -9.84 15.73 10.54
CA LYS A 50 -9.66 14.56 11.41
C LYS A 50 -8.31 13.88 11.22
N PHE A 51 -7.81 13.85 9.98
CA PHE A 51 -6.59 13.12 9.64
C PHE A 51 -5.33 14.00 9.70
N LEU A 52 -5.43 15.28 9.34
CA LEU A 52 -4.29 16.18 9.30
C LEU A 52 -4.07 16.93 10.61
N PRO A 53 -2.79 17.20 10.97
CA PRO A 53 -1.58 16.68 10.31
C PRO A 53 -1.23 15.24 10.75
N LYS A 54 -1.92 14.72 11.76
CA LYS A 54 -1.53 13.54 12.53
C LYS A 54 -1.16 12.31 11.69
N TYR A 55 -1.96 11.97 10.69
CA TYR A 55 -1.81 10.73 9.92
C TYR A 55 -1.08 10.91 8.59
N ARG A 56 -0.59 12.12 8.28
CA ARG A 56 0.21 12.32 7.07
C ARG A 56 1.50 11.53 7.17
N VAL A 57 1.84 10.78 6.12
CA VAL A 57 3.17 10.17 6.01
C VAL A 57 4.16 11.25 5.62
N THR A 58 5.02 11.62 6.56
CA THR A 58 6.12 12.57 6.38
C THR A 58 7.44 11.81 6.30
N VAL A 59 8.51 12.47 5.84
CA VAL A 59 9.87 11.90 5.87
C VAL A 59 10.26 11.51 7.31
N ASP A 60 9.99 12.38 8.29
CA ASP A 60 10.27 12.11 9.71
C ASP A 60 9.53 10.86 10.22
N LEU A 61 8.29 10.62 9.78
CA LEU A 61 7.55 9.42 10.16
C LEU A 61 8.15 8.17 9.50
N LEU A 62 8.57 8.28 8.24
CA LEU A 62 9.22 7.19 7.52
C LEU A 62 10.61 6.88 8.08
N ASP A 63 11.34 7.89 8.58
CA ASP A 63 12.63 7.72 9.24
C ASP A 63 12.52 6.94 10.56
N LYS A 64 11.41 7.10 11.29
CA LYS A 64 11.10 6.24 12.45
C LYS A 64 10.86 4.78 12.07
N ALA A 65 10.51 4.50 10.81
CA ALA A 65 10.38 3.16 10.27
C ALA A 65 11.72 2.58 9.74
N GLY A 66 12.80 3.37 9.77
CA GLY A 66 14.11 2.95 9.29
C GLY A 66 14.13 2.67 7.78
N SER A 67 14.42 1.41 7.43
CA SER A 67 14.55 0.95 6.04
C SER A 67 13.23 0.47 5.43
N ALA A 68 12.08 0.77 6.05
CA ALA A 68 10.78 0.41 5.49
C ALA A 68 10.56 1.05 4.12
N LEU A 69 9.96 0.31 3.19
CA LEU A 69 9.56 0.86 1.90
C LEU A 69 8.22 1.59 2.02
N PHE A 70 8.03 2.62 1.20
CA PHE A 70 6.80 3.38 1.13
C PHE A 70 5.95 2.97 -0.08
N MET A 71 4.65 2.78 0.13
CA MET A 71 3.67 2.36 -0.88
C MET A 71 2.40 3.23 -0.84
N HIS A 72 1.77 3.38 -2.00
CA HIS A 72 0.54 4.15 -2.19
C HIS A 72 -0.17 3.69 -3.48
N CYS A 73 -1.50 3.48 -3.45
CA CYS A 73 -2.24 2.92 -4.59
C CYS A 73 -2.39 3.87 -5.80
N LEU A 74 -2.23 5.17 -5.56
CA LEU A 74 -2.43 6.27 -6.52
C LEU A 74 -3.91 6.44 -6.96
N PRO A 75 -4.31 7.66 -7.39
CA PRO A 75 -3.55 8.91 -7.36
C PRO A 75 -3.32 9.42 -5.93
N ALA A 76 -2.17 10.05 -5.68
CA ALA A 76 -1.86 10.67 -4.39
C ALA A 76 -2.08 12.18 -4.42
N HIS A 77 -2.58 12.74 -3.32
CA HIS A 77 -2.64 14.15 -2.99
C HIS A 77 -1.47 14.54 -2.08
N ARG A 78 -0.37 14.98 -2.71
CA ARG A 78 0.80 15.55 -2.02
C ARG A 78 0.36 16.70 -1.09
N GLY A 79 0.82 16.67 0.16
CA GLY A 79 0.41 17.59 1.21
C GLY A 79 -0.86 17.18 1.97
N HIS A 80 -1.53 16.09 1.59
CA HIS A 80 -2.62 15.50 2.38
C HIS A 80 -2.13 14.22 3.07
N GLU A 81 -2.40 13.04 2.52
CA GLU A 81 -2.02 11.76 3.12
C GLU A 81 -0.51 11.50 3.10
N VAL A 82 0.22 12.18 2.24
CA VAL A 82 1.66 12.02 2.06
C VAL A 82 2.29 13.40 1.80
N ASP A 83 3.43 13.69 2.44
CA ASP A 83 4.21 14.88 2.10
C ASP A 83 4.85 14.73 0.72
N ASP A 84 5.09 15.87 0.06
CA ASP A 84 5.65 15.94 -1.28
C ASP A 84 6.92 15.07 -1.45
N LYS A 85 7.87 15.21 -0.52
CA LYS A 85 9.17 14.53 -0.58
C LYS A 85 9.11 13.02 -0.40
N VAL A 86 8.04 12.46 0.16
CA VAL A 86 7.97 11.02 0.47
C VAL A 86 7.80 10.18 -0.78
N ILE A 87 7.03 10.66 -1.77
CA ILE A 87 6.83 9.93 -3.03
C ILE A 87 8.14 9.84 -3.82
N ASP A 88 9.00 10.84 -3.70
CA ASP A 88 10.28 10.95 -4.41
C ASP A 88 11.47 10.41 -3.56
N ASP A 89 11.20 9.89 -2.36
CA ASP A 89 12.21 9.27 -1.49
C ASP A 89 12.70 7.95 -2.09
N ILE A 90 13.97 7.59 -1.87
CA ILE A 90 14.56 6.35 -2.36
C ILE A 90 13.85 5.07 -1.85
N ARG A 91 13.15 5.18 -0.71
CA ARG A 91 12.34 4.09 -0.14
C ARG A 91 10.98 3.95 -0.80
N SER A 92 10.56 4.91 -1.62
CA SER A 92 9.28 4.91 -2.31
C SER A 92 9.29 3.95 -3.50
N ILE A 93 8.39 2.98 -3.48
CA ILE A 93 8.19 2.01 -4.57
C ILE A 93 6.81 2.18 -5.23
N VAL A 94 6.22 3.37 -5.13
CA VAL A 94 4.85 3.66 -5.63
C VAL A 94 4.69 3.42 -7.12
N PHE A 95 5.74 3.66 -7.93
CA PHE A 95 5.70 3.41 -9.36
C PHE A 95 5.91 1.93 -9.71
N ASP A 96 6.80 1.22 -9.03
CA ASP A 96 6.93 -0.23 -9.17
C ASP A 96 5.63 -0.95 -8.76
N GLN A 97 4.99 -0.47 -7.69
CA GLN A 97 3.66 -0.94 -7.28
C GLN A 97 2.62 -0.70 -8.39
N ALA A 98 2.62 0.49 -9.00
CA ALA A 98 1.69 0.82 -10.07
C ALA A 98 1.92 -0.05 -11.32
N GLU A 99 3.17 -0.28 -11.72
CA GLU A 99 3.52 -1.17 -12.83
C GLU A 99 3.06 -2.61 -12.57
N ASN A 100 3.24 -3.11 -11.34
CA ASN A 100 2.83 -4.45 -10.94
C ASN A 100 1.32 -4.72 -11.06
N ARG A 101 0.48 -3.69 -11.21
CA ARG A 101 -0.94 -3.85 -11.57
C ARG A 101 -1.10 -4.54 -12.93
N LEU A 102 -0.27 -4.21 -13.92
CA LEU A 102 -0.31 -4.84 -15.25
C LEU A 102 -0.01 -6.33 -15.15
N HIS A 103 1.07 -6.69 -14.46
CA HIS A 103 1.52 -8.07 -14.32
C HIS A 103 0.52 -8.91 -13.54
N THR A 104 -0.01 -8.37 -12.44
CA THR A 104 -1.05 -9.04 -11.64
C THR A 104 -2.31 -9.30 -12.46
N GLN A 105 -2.76 -8.32 -13.26
CA GLN A 105 -3.94 -8.50 -14.12
C GLN A 105 -3.72 -9.51 -15.24
N LYS A 106 -2.53 -9.53 -15.87
CA LYS A 106 -2.18 -10.57 -16.86
C LYS A 106 -2.26 -11.97 -16.23
N ALA A 107 -1.65 -12.15 -15.07
CA ALA A 107 -1.66 -13.44 -14.35
C ALA A 107 -3.09 -13.87 -13.98
N LEU A 108 -3.92 -12.94 -13.50
CA LEU A 108 -5.31 -13.20 -13.15
C LEU A 108 -6.13 -13.64 -14.39
N ILE A 109 -5.99 -12.94 -15.52
CA ILE A 109 -6.70 -13.29 -16.76
C ILE A 109 -6.28 -14.67 -17.26
N LEU A 110 -4.98 -14.98 -17.28
CA LEU A 110 -4.48 -16.31 -17.66
C LEU A 110 -5.05 -17.41 -16.76
N LYS A 111 -5.11 -17.17 -15.45
CA LYS A 111 -5.70 -18.09 -14.48
C LYS A 111 -7.18 -18.34 -14.76
N LEU A 112 -7.96 -17.28 -14.97
CA LEU A 112 -9.41 -17.36 -15.22
C LEU A 112 -9.75 -18.04 -16.55
N LEU A 113 -8.89 -17.92 -17.56
CA LEU A 113 -9.03 -18.61 -18.85
C LEU A 113 -8.48 -20.04 -18.85
N GLY A 114 -7.89 -20.51 -17.74
CA GLY A 114 -7.27 -21.84 -17.65
C GLY A 114 -5.97 -21.99 -18.45
N LEU A 115 -5.33 -20.89 -18.86
CA LEU A 115 -4.14 -20.88 -19.73
C LEU A 115 -2.81 -20.89 -18.95
N GLU A 116 -2.86 -21.08 -17.64
CA GLU A 116 -1.69 -21.05 -16.75
C GLU A 116 -0.63 -22.11 -17.10
N GLN A 117 -1.05 -23.27 -17.60
CA GLN A 117 -0.15 -24.38 -17.94
C GLN A 117 0.64 -24.12 -19.23
N MET A 118 0.11 -23.32 -20.16
CA MET A 118 0.77 -23.02 -21.44
C MET A 118 2.00 -22.12 -21.30
N TYR A 119 2.05 -21.28 -20.26
CA TYR A 119 3.20 -20.40 -20.00
C TYR A 119 4.36 -21.13 -19.31
N ASN A 120 4.07 -22.08 -18.41
CA ASN A 120 5.10 -22.88 -17.73
C ASN A 120 5.87 -23.80 -18.70
N ILE A 121 5.21 -24.29 -19.76
CA ILE A 121 5.86 -25.09 -20.82
C ILE A 121 6.84 -24.25 -21.65
N LYS A 122 6.56 -22.96 -21.86
CA LYS A 122 7.47 -22.08 -22.62
C LYS A 122 8.75 -21.75 -21.86
N LEU A 123 8.68 -21.56 -20.54
CA LEU A 123 9.87 -21.31 -19.71
C LEU A 123 10.76 -22.55 -19.63
N SER A 124 10.19 -23.76 -19.56
CA SER A 124 10.96 -25.01 -19.56
C SER A 124 11.56 -25.41 -20.92
N LEU A 125 11.22 -24.69 -21.99
CA LEU A 125 11.74 -24.91 -23.36
C LEU A 125 12.73 -23.81 -23.77
N GLN A 126 13.03 -22.87 -22.88
CA GLN A 126 14.03 -21.81 -23.07
C GLN A 126 15.32 -22.05 -22.25
N ASP A 127 15.37 -23.15 -21.49
CA ASP A 127 16.59 -23.76 -20.94
C ASP A 127 17.09 -24.90 -21.84
#